data_AF-A0A699H8E4-F1
#
_entry.id   AF-A0A699H8E4-F1
#
_cell.length_a   1.000
_cell.length_b   1.000
_cell.length_c   1.000
_cell.angle_alpha   90.00
_cell.angle_beta   90.00
_cell.angle_gamma   90.00
#
_symmetry.space_group_name_H-M   'P 1'
#
loop_
_entity.id
_entity.type
_entity.pdbx_description
1 polymer ?
#
loop_
_entity_poly.entity_id
_entity_poly.type
_entity_poly.pdbx_seq_one_letter_code
_entity_poly.pdbx_strand_id
1 'polypeptide(L)'
;MATRRSFQLPRLCKCRNPLVRRTAWTVFNSCRRFLNCRNSNVTRKKSCDAFYKIDPELNNGWYKNQMIELYLALTHDERYLYMEHIRAQDRYEMLEAEYEVYQAEMELKLVEAEKSKSFGKRWLLS
;
A
#
# COMPACT_ATOMS: atom_id res chain seq x y z
N MET A 1 24.63 -21.95 5.81
CA MET A 1 23.88 -21.10 4.84
C MET A 1 22.45 -20.97 5.33
N ALA A 2 22.08 -19.83 5.93
CA ALA A 2 20.71 -19.60 6.38
C ALA A 2 19.85 -19.24 5.17
N THR A 3 18.89 -20.11 4.83
CA THR A 3 17.83 -19.82 3.86
C THR A 3 17.09 -18.57 4.31
N ARG A 4 17.26 -17.45 3.60
CA ARG A 4 16.43 -16.26 3.77
C ARG A 4 14.99 -16.67 3.46
N ARG A 5 14.20 -17.00 4.48
CA ARG A 5 12.74 -16.99 4.36
C ARG A 5 12.38 -15.57 3.92
N SER A 6 11.87 -15.43 2.71
CA SER A 6 11.25 -14.19 2.26
C SER A 6 10.13 -13.88 3.24
N PHE A 7 10.35 -12.86 4.08
CA PHE A 7 9.35 -12.46 5.07
C PHE A 7 8.19 -11.86 4.29
N GLN A 8 7.13 -12.62 4.09
CA GLN A 8 5.96 -12.13 3.37
C GLN A 8 5.19 -11.19 4.30
N LEU A 9 5.14 -9.91 3.92
CA LEU A 9 4.42 -8.91 4.69
C LEU A 9 2.91 -9.22 4.68
N PRO A 10 2.20 -8.98 5.79
CA PRO A 10 0.75 -9.16 5.83
C PRO A 10 0.07 -8.25 4.79
N ARG A 11 -1.05 -8.71 4.24
CA ARG A 11 -1.91 -7.88 3.37
C ARG A 11 -2.94 -7.07 4.15
N LEU A 12 -3.36 -7.59 5.31
CA LEU A 12 -4.39 -6.98 6.16
C LEU A 12 -3.81 -6.61 7.52
N CYS A 13 -4.31 -5.54 8.11
CA CYS A 13 -4.04 -5.20 9.51
C CYS A 13 -4.97 -5.96 10.47
N LYS A 14 -4.77 -5.80 11.79
CA LYS A 14 -5.65 -6.39 12.83
C LYS A 14 -7.10 -5.94 12.72
N CYS A 15 -7.36 -4.77 12.11
CA CYS A 15 -8.71 -4.27 11.83
C CYS A 15 -9.37 -4.91 10.60
N ARG A 16 -8.73 -5.91 9.96
CA ARG A 16 -9.14 -6.52 8.68
C ARG A 16 -9.22 -5.54 7.50
N ASN A 17 -8.64 -4.35 7.64
CA ASN A 17 -8.49 -3.41 6.53
C ASN A 17 -7.21 -3.72 5.76
N PRO A 18 -7.16 -3.43 4.45
CA PRO A 18 -5.94 -3.51 3.68
C PRO A 18 -4.86 -2.59 4.27
N LEU A 19 -3.63 -3.10 4.27
CA LEU A 19 -2.45 -2.30 4.52
C LEU A 19 -2.14 -1.48 3.26
N VAL A 20 -1.80 -0.22 3.47
CA VAL A 20 -1.54 0.74 2.39
C VAL A 20 -0.07 1.13 2.43
N ARG A 21 0.55 1.18 1.26
CA ARG A 21 1.90 1.70 1.09
C ARG A 21 1.90 3.22 1.22
N ARG A 22 2.82 3.75 2.01
CA ARG A 22 3.04 5.18 2.19
C ARG A 22 4.51 5.49 2.18
N THR A 23 4.82 6.74 1.85
CA THR A 23 6.17 7.27 1.87
C THR A 23 6.39 8.20 3.07
N ALA A 24 7.50 8.03 3.77
CA ALA A 24 7.87 8.84 4.92
C ALA A 24 8.36 10.23 4.48
N TRP A 25 7.83 11.23 5.18
CA TRP A 25 8.09 12.67 4.98
C TRP A 25 9.12 13.26 5.96
N THR A 26 9.64 12.45 6.89
CA THR A 26 10.58 12.92 7.92
C THR A 26 11.99 12.94 7.37
N VAL A 27 12.78 13.96 7.71
CA VAL A 27 14.18 14.13 7.29
C VAL A 27 15.05 12.88 7.50
N PHE A 28 14.88 12.18 8.62
CA PHE A 28 15.70 11.00 8.95
C PHE A 28 15.28 9.71 8.24
N ASN A 29 14.10 9.72 7.60
CA ASN A 29 13.56 8.60 6.84
C ASN A 29 13.00 9.09 5.50
N SER A 30 13.65 10.08 4.88
CA SER A 30 13.16 10.68 3.64
C SER A 30 12.97 9.60 2.57
N CYS A 31 11.80 9.60 1.94
CA CYS A 31 11.44 8.70 0.85
C CYS A 31 11.40 7.21 1.22
N ARG A 32 11.45 6.86 2.51
CA ARG A 32 11.33 5.47 2.99
C ARG A 32 9.88 5.01 2.90
N ARG A 33 9.65 3.85 2.31
CA ARG A 33 8.33 3.24 2.16
C ARG A 33 8.00 2.29 3.30
N PHE A 34 6.75 2.36 3.74
CA PHE A 34 6.21 1.50 4.78
C PHE A 34 4.76 1.14 4.47
N LEU A 35 4.29 0.02 5.03
CA LEU A 35 2.88 -0.35 5.05
C LEU A 35 2.27 0.09 6.38
N ASN A 36 1.10 0.73 6.33
CA ASN A 36 0.30 0.98 7.53
C ASN A 36 -1.19 0.75 7.30
N CYS A 37 -1.97 0.75 8.37
CA CYS A 37 -3.43 0.66 8.24
C CYS A 37 -3.97 1.89 7.49
N ARG A 38 -4.88 1.67 6.53
CA ARG A 38 -5.60 2.74 5.84
C ARG A 38 -6.20 3.78 6.80
N ASN A 39 -6.71 3.34 7.94
CA ASN A 39 -7.36 4.16 8.96
C ASN A 39 -6.40 4.72 10.01
N SER A 40 -5.07 4.67 9.81
CA SER A 40 -4.08 5.11 10.81
C SER A 40 -4.29 6.54 11.31
N ASN A 41 -4.83 7.41 10.46
CA ASN A 41 -4.98 8.85 10.72
C ASN A 41 -6.44 9.26 10.97
N VAL A 42 -7.37 8.30 11.12
CA VAL A 42 -8.79 8.60 11.34
C VAL A 42 -9.04 8.77 12.84
N THR A 43 -9.17 10.02 13.28
CA THR A 43 -9.34 10.43 14.69
C THR A 43 -10.56 9.84 15.40
N ARG A 44 -11.56 9.33 14.67
CA ARG A 44 -12.79 8.75 15.24
C ARG A 44 -12.78 7.24 15.46
N LYS A 45 -11.73 6.52 15.02
CA LYS A 45 -11.54 5.08 15.29
C LYS A 45 -10.29 4.90 16.15
N LYS A 46 -10.21 3.84 16.96
CA LYS A 46 -8.93 3.45 17.60
C LYS A 46 -7.89 3.35 16.50
N SER A 47 -6.88 4.22 16.54
CA SER A 47 -5.82 4.25 15.55
C SER A 47 -5.16 2.87 15.53
N CYS A 48 -5.17 2.23 14.36
CA CYS A 48 -4.50 0.95 14.19
C CYS A 48 -3.00 1.22 14.11
N ASP A 49 -2.24 0.56 14.98
CA ASP A 49 -0.80 0.65 15.14
C ASP A 49 -0.01 -0.21 14.13
N ALA A 50 -0.69 -0.83 13.17
CA ALA A 50 -0.04 -1.67 12.18
C ALA A 50 0.94 -0.85 11.33
N PHE A 51 2.22 -1.23 11.40
CA PHE A 51 3.33 -0.59 10.70
C PHE A 51 4.37 -1.62 10.30
N TYR A 52 4.74 -1.65 9.02
CA TYR A 52 5.78 -2.55 8.50
C TYR A 52 6.70 -1.78 7.56
N LYS A 53 8.01 -1.79 7.83
CA LYS A 53 9.01 -1.24 6.91
C LYS A 53 9.11 -2.15 5.68
N ILE A 54 9.03 -1.56 4.48
CA ILE A 54 9.18 -2.30 3.21
C ILE A 54 10.62 -2.23 2.75
N ASP A 55 11.22 -1.04 2.83
CA ASP A 55 12.57 -0.84 2.36
C ASP A 55 13.60 -1.45 3.34
N PRO A 56 14.64 -2.14 2.84
CA PRO A 56 15.68 -2.74 3.67
C PRO A 56 16.39 -1.70 4.52
N GLU A 57 16.95 -2.07 5.67
CA GLU A 57 17.75 -1.08 6.40
C GLU A 57 18.89 -0.55 5.53
N LEU A 58 19.10 0.76 5.61
CA LEU A 58 20.17 1.41 4.87
C LEU A 58 21.47 1.05 5.57
N ASN A 59 22.21 0.10 4.99
CA ASN A 59 23.40 -0.49 5.59
C ASN A 59 24.55 0.50 5.85
N ASN A 60 24.47 1.74 5.36
CA ASN A 60 25.54 2.73 5.51
C ASN A 60 24.98 4.12 5.88
N GLY A 61 25.54 4.70 6.95
CA GLY A 61 25.28 6.08 7.37
C GLY A 61 25.61 7.10 6.28
N TRP A 62 26.54 6.81 5.38
CA TRP A 62 26.83 7.66 4.22
C TRP A 62 25.60 7.91 3.36
N TYR A 63 24.86 6.86 2.98
CA TYR A 63 23.68 7.02 2.13
C TYR A 63 22.58 7.80 2.86
N LYS A 64 22.41 7.55 4.17
CA LYS A 64 21.49 8.33 4.99
C LYS A 64 21.85 9.82 5.02
N ASN A 65 23.14 10.13 5.18
CA ASN A 65 23.63 11.51 5.18
C ASN A 65 23.46 12.19 3.83
N GLN A 66 23.73 11.48 2.72
CA GLN A 66 23.52 12.01 1.37
C GLN A 66 22.03 12.32 1.10
N MET A 67 21.11 11.46 1.53
CA MET A 67 19.68 11.73 1.41
C MET A 67 19.23 12.94 2.25
N ILE A 68 19.84 13.14 3.41
CA ILE A 68 19.60 14.33 4.25
C ILE A 68 20.15 15.58 3.57
N GLU A 69 21.38 15.55 3.06
CA GLU A 69 22.01 16.66 2.35
C GLU A 69 21.20 17.08 1.12
N LEU A 70 20.76 16.11 0.31
CA LEU A 70 19.87 16.37 -0.83
C LEU A 70 18.55 17.00 -0.40
N TYR A 71 17.94 16.49 0.68
CA TYR A 71 16.70 17.07 1.21
C TYR A 71 16.89 18.50 1.73
N LEU A 72 18.04 18.80 2.34
CA LEU A 72 18.38 20.13 2.87
C LEU A 72 18.79 21.11 1.77
N ALA A 73 19.36 20.62 0.66
CA ALA A 73 19.70 21.43 -0.50
C ALA A 73 18.47 21.99 -1.22
N LEU A 74 17.31 21.37 -1.07
CA LEU A 74 16.05 21.85 -1.64
C LEU A 74 15.48 23.03 -0.83
N THR A 75 15.05 24.07 -1.55
CA THR A 75 14.28 25.18 -0.97
C THR A 75 12.96 24.69 -0.35
N HIS A 76 12.29 25.54 0.42
CA HIS A 76 11.00 25.17 1.01
C HIS A 76 9.96 24.81 -0.06
N ASP A 77 9.89 25.60 -1.14
CA ASP A 77 8.92 25.42 -2.22
C ASP A 77 9.19 24.14 -3.01
N GLU A 78 10.46 23.85 -3.32
CA GLU A 78 10.84 22.60 -3.98
C GLU A 78 10.50 21.38 -3.13
N ARG A 79 10.74 21.45 -1.81
CA ARG A 79 10.33 20.39 -0.88
C ARG A 79 8.82 20.22 -0.86
N TYR A 80 8.07 21.32 -0.87
CA TYR A 80 6.61 21.27 -0.89
C TYR A 80 6.10 20.58 -2.17
N LEU A 81 6.57 21.00 -3.35
CA LEU A 81 6.18 20.43 -4.64
C LEU A 81 6.54 18.94 -4.73
N TYR A 82 7.74 18.57 -4.28
CA TYR A 82 8.17 17.16 -4.24
C TYR A 82 7.27 16.32 -3.32
N MET A 83 6.95 16.84 -2.13
CA MET A 83 6.05 16.18 -1.20
C MET A 83 4.63 16.07 -1.74
N GLU A 84 4.14 17.08 -2.45
CA GLU A 84 2.84 17.03 -3.12
C GLU A 84 2.82 15.94 -4.20
N HIS A 85 3.87 15.86 -5.01
CA HIS A 85 4.00 14.83 -6.04
C HIS A 85 4.00 13.42 -5.45
N ILE A 86 4.77 13.18 -4.38
CA ILE A 86 4.76 11.91 -3.65
C ILE A 86 3.34 11.59 -3.15
N ARG A 87 2.66 12.56 -2.53
CA ARG A 87 1.28 12.34 -2.04
C ARG A 87 0.30 12.04 -3.17
N ALA A 88 0.47 12.68 -4.32
CA ALA A 88 -0.35 12.40 -5.50
C ALA A 88 -0.11 10.97 -5.99
N GLN A 89 1.16 10.54 -6.07
CA GLN A 89 1.52 9.20 -6.45
C GLN A 89 0.97 8.15 -5.49
N ASP A 90 1.13 8.34 -4.16
CA ASP A 90 0.53 7.47 -3.15
C ASP A 90 -1.01 7.36 -3.32
N ARG A 91 -1.69 8.45 -3.73
CA ARG A 91 -3.14 8.43 -4.03
C ARG A 91 -3.47 7.63 -5.30
N TYR A 92 -2.69 7.78 -6.36
CA TYR A 92 -2.87 7.01 -7.59
C TYR A 92 -2.70 5.51 -7.33
N GLU A 93 -1.67 5.12 -6.59
CA GLU A 93 -1.44 3.71 -6.23
C GLU A 93 -2.58 3.13 -5.38
N MET A 94 -3.16 3.92 -4.48
CA MET A 94 -4.34 3.50 -3.73
C MET A 94 -5.55 3.28 -4.64
N LEU A 95 -5.80 4.21 -5.58
CA LEU A 95 -6.92 4.10 -6.52
C LEU A 95 -6.75 2.91 -7.46
N GLU A 96 -5.53 2.65 -7.92
CA GLU A 96 -5.20 1.49 -8.75
C GLU A 96 -5.49 0.18 -8.00
N ALA A 97 -5.04 0.06 -6.74
CA ALA A 97 -5.34 -1.10 -5.91
C ALA A 97 -6.85 -1.28 -5.64
N GLU A 98 -7.60 -0.19 -5.46
CA GLU A 98 -9.07 -0.25 -5.32
C GLU A 98 -9.74 -0.70 -6.62
N TYR A 99 -9.24 -0.23 -7.75
CA TYR A 99 -9.74 -0.60 -9.07
C TYR A 99 -9.50 -2.08 -9.36
N GLU A 100 -8.33 -2.62 -9.02
CA GLU A 100 -8.03 -4.06 -9.14
C GLU A 100 -9.00 -4.91 -8.30
N VAL A 101 -9.28 -4.51 -7.06
CA VAL A 101 -10.26 -5.21 -6.21
C VAL A 101 -11.64 -5.16 -6.83
N TYR A 102 -12.07 -3.99 -7.32
CA TYR A 102 -13.36 -3.83 -7.98
C TYR A 102 -13.50 -4.70 -9.24
N GLN A 103 -12.45 -4.78 -10.06
CA GLN A 103 -12.42 -5.64 -11.24
C GLN A 103 -12.56 -7.12 -10.85
N ALA A 104 -11.81 -7.57 -9.86
CA ALA A 104 -11.89 -8.95 -9.38
C ALA A 104 -13.29 -9.30 -8.83
N GLU A 105 -13.93 -8.38 -8.10
CA GLU A 105 -15.31 -8.55 -7.62
C GLU A 105 -16.32 -8.64 -8.78
N MET A 106 -16.13 -7.84 -9.83
CA MET A 106 -16.97 -7.88 -11.03
C MET A 106 -16.84 -9.20 -11.79
N GLU A 107 -15.62 -9.69 -11.99
CA GLU A 107 -15.35 -10.98 -12.64
C GLU A 107 -16.00 -12.14 -11.86
N LEU A 108 -15.89 -12.14 -10.53
CA LEU A 108 -16.55 -13.15 -9.69
C LEU A 108 -18.07 -13.16 -9.89
N LYS A 109 -18.71 -11.99 -9.91
CA LYS A 109 -20.16 -11.86 -10.14
C LYS A 109 -20.57 -12.40 -11.52
N LEU A 110 -19.77 -12.16 -12.54
CA LEU A 110 -20.04 -12.68 -13.88
C LEU A 110 -19.95 -14.21 -13.92
N VAL A 111 -18.90 -14.78 -13.32
CA VAL A 111 -18.73 -16.24 -13.22
C VAL A 111 -19.88 -16.88 -12.43
N GLU A 112 -20.30 -16.27 -11.33
CA GLU A 112 -21.45 -16.72 -10.54
C GLU A 112 -22.75 -16.68 -11.35
N ALA A 113 -23.00 -15.60 -12.10
CA ALA A 113 -24.16 -15.48 -12.97
C ALA A 113 -24.17 -16.54 -14.08
N GLU A 114 -23.02 -16.84 -14.68
CA GLU A 114 -22.89 -17.90 -15.70
C GLU A 114 -23.13 -19.30 -15.11
N LYS A 115 -22.54 -19.60 -13.95
CA LYS A 115 -22.80 -20.86 -13.23
C LYS A 115 -24.29 -21.01 -12.93
N SER A 116 -24.94 -19.94 -12.46
CA SER A 116 -26.38 -19.91 -12.17
C SER A 116 -27.23 -20.24 -13.40
N LYS A 117 -26.90 -19.66 -14.56
CA LYS A 117 -27.55 -19.95 -15.85
C LYS A 117 -27.34 -21.40 -16.31
N SER A 118 -26.12 -21.93 -16.13
CA SER A 118 -25.78 -23.30 -16.50
C SER A 118 -26.52 -24.34 -15.63
N PHE A 119 -26.69 -24.05 -14.34
CA PHE A 119 -27.42 -24.91 -13.41
C PHE A 119 -28.92 -24.93 -13.73
N GLY A 120 -29.53 -23.78 -14.00
CA GLY A 120 -30.95 -23.70 -14.39
C GLY A 120 -31.29 -24.45 -15.68
N LYS A 121 -30.37 -24.50 -16.66
CA LYS A 121 -30.55 -25.28 -17.90
C LYS A 121 -30.49 -26.80 -17.68
N ARG A 122 -29.75 -27.27 -16.67
CA ARG A 122 -29.61 -28.71 -16.37
C ARG A 122 -30.88 -29.32 -15.78
N TRP A 123 -31.70 -28.52 -15.09
CA TRP A 123 -32.97 -28.96 -14.49
C TRP A 123 -34.19 -28.91 -15.43
N LEU A 124 -34.09 -28.21 -16.57
CA LEU A 124 -35.17 -28.10 -17.57
C LEU A 124 -35.11 -29.21 -18.64
N LEU A 125 -34.12 -30.10 -18.57
CA LEU A 125 -33.88 -31.18 -19.53
C LEU A 125 -33.99 -32.58 -18.88
N SER A 126 -34.58 -32.69 -17.69
CA SER A 126 -34.90 -33.94 -16.97
C SER A 126 -36.39 -34.00 -16.70
#